data_AF-A0A8T9BRD1-F1
#
_entry.id   AF-A0A8T9BRD1-F1
#
_cell.length_a   1.000
_cell.length_b   1.000
_cell.length_c   1.000
_cell.angle_alpha   90.00
_cell.angle_beta   90.00
_cell.angle_gamma   90.00
#
_symmetry.space_group_name_H-M   'P 1'
#
loop_
_entity.id
_entity.type
_entity.pdbx_description
1 polymer ?
#
loop_
_entity_poly.entity_id
_entity_poly.type
_entity_poly.pdbx_seq_one_letter_code
_entity_poly.pdbx_strand_id
1 'polypeptide(L)'
;MPDLELQMRPGHGSLPGTASSPATLDVKLLQGDRFRESKEKLETSLKSIEAFYASPQAPRHAGPPDCGRCNTKKRRVAEAYYECYLSDASGRWDSNLPEYREEMRRKFSQPEGPQLEEIHALFQSTFREYLKQILLAPKATDNSDINSYKIIAADLLEQGKATNEVLEYYHTSQLNSCNQSTASIIRALNDSKTPRERAQIYISFYCTPSSTDTPQQKNIKQKYARLFEQLIPHDDVIAAWHKEAAASQESKVADLRGRLQELQMGQSAHLKDKARKAANAQRREPSPRVVSCQREGCPLDVNISGVEELIECAVCEWLERNGGRGGRFYYCSFEHCEEDGEEHENREHQCCMGNRCTSYPEAGPNEADGAQMCGLCPDCRDHDVVSYFCSADCYRENVATHRDEFHHRRDIPNTGAPFDRFQAAMDVEIVS
;
A
#
# COMPACT_ATOMS: atom_id res chain seq x y z
N MET A 1 -31.42 -39.73 -18.69
CA MET A 1 -29.99 -39.41 -18.46
C MET A 1 -29.78 -37.91 -18.56
N PRO A 2 -30.15 -37.16 -17.51
CA PRO A 2 -29.61 -35.85 -17.20
C PRO A 2 -28.95 -35.85 -15.81
N ASP A 3 -27.77 -35.25 -15.67
CA ASP A 3 -27.22 -34.93 -14.35
C ASP A 3 -27.88 -33.66 -13.82
N LEU A 4 -28.61 -33.84 -12.73
CA LEU A 4 -29.35 -32.85 -12.00
C LEU A 4 -28.43 -31.94 -11.18
N GLU A 5 -28.89 -30.70 -11.03
CA GLU A 5 -28.55 -29.77 -9.96
C GLU A 5 -28.44 -30.46 -8.58
N LEU A 6 -27.33 -30.20 -7.89
CA LEU A 6 -27.23 -30.41 -6.44
C LEU A 6 -26.68 -29.13 -5.81
N GLN A 7 -27.61 -28.21 -5.53
CA GLN A 7 -27.50 -27.31 -4.39
C GLN A 7 -27.26 -28.16 -3.14
N MET A 8 -26.07 -28.07 -2.54
CA MET A 8 -25.82 -28.59 -1.20
C MET A 8 -25.67 -27.44 -0.21
N ARG A 9 -26.70 -27.34 0.63
CA ARG A 9 -26.81 -26.55 1.86
C ARG A 9 -25.68 -26.86 2.87
N PRO A 10 -25.47 -26.01 3.89
CA PRO A 10 -24.38 -26.17 4.86
C PRO A 10 -24.60 -27.44 5.69
N GLY A 11 -23.67 -28.38 5.56
CA GLY A 11 -23.61 -29.56 6.42
C GLY A 11 -23.23 -29.15 7.83
N HIS A 12 -24.21 -29.04 8.71
CA HIS A 12 -24.04 -29.16 10.14
C HIS A 12 -23.47 -30.55 10.45
N GLY A 13 -22.13 -30.61 10.55
CA GLY A 13 -21.39 -31.73 11.09
C GLY A 13 -20.57 -31.26 12.28
N SER A 14 -21.21 -30.66 13.27
CA SER A 14 -20.56 -30.34 14.54
C SER A 14 -20.41 -31.63 15.34
N LEU A 15 -19.19 -32.16 15.38
CA LEU A 15 -18.76 -33.05 16.44
C LEU A 15 -19.03 -32.38 17.81
N PRO A 16 -19.50 -33.10 18.83
CA PRO A 16 -19.71 -32.54 20.15
C PRO A 16 -18.35 -32.18 20.76
N GLY A 17 -18.13 -30.88 21.00
CA GLY A 17 -17.05 -30.39 21.85
C GLY A 17 -15.68 -30.28 21.18
N THR A 18 -15.45 -29.23 20.37
CA THR A 18 -14.15 -28.51 20.21
C THR A 18 -14.25 -27.46 19.10
N ALA A 19 -15.26 -26.58 19.18
CA ALA A 19 -15.19 -25.30 18.47
C ALA A 19 -14.70 -24.23 19.45
N SER A 20 -13.55 -24.46 20.09
CA SER A 20 -12.85 -23.35 20.72
C SER A 20 -12.18 -22.58 19.60
N SER A 21 -12.76 -21.43 19.21
CA SER A 21 -12.02 -20.43 18.45
C SER A 21 -10.63 -20.28 19.08
N PRO A 22 -9.56 -20.15 18.27
CA PRO A 22 -8.21 -20.09 18.81
C PRO A 22 -8.15 -18.96 19.84
N ALA A 23 -7.68 -19.29 21.05
CA ALA A 23 -7.55 -18.32 22.13
C ALA A 23 -6.84 -17.05 21.62
N THR A 24 -7.38 -15.90 21.99
CA THR A 24 -6.83 -14.60 21.60
C THR A 24 -5.43 -14.41 22.21
N LEU A 25 -4.68 -13.41 21.75
CA LEU A 25 -3.31 -13.21 22.24
C LEU A 25 -3.30 -12.95 23.75
N ASP A 26 -4.21 -12.10 24.23
CA ASP A 26 -4.32 -11.78 25.65
C ASP A 26 -4.67 -13.00 26.50
N VAL A 27 -5.58 -13.86 26.01
CA VAL A 27 -5.95 -15.10 26.71
C VAL A 27 -4.75 -16.03 26.85
N LYS A 28 -3.94 -16.17 25.80
CA LYS A 28 -2.72 -17.01 25.83
C LYS A 28 -1.65 -16.45 26.77
N LEU A 29 -1.44 -15.13 26.75
CA LEU A 29 -0.49 -14.49 27.65
C LEU A 29 -0.94 -14.61 29.11
N LEU A 30 -2.24 -14.47 29.39
CA LEU A 30 -2.82 -14.69 30.71
C LEU A 30 -2.68 -16.15 31.17
N GLN A 31 -2.91 -17.13 30.29
CA GLN A 31 -2.65 -18.55 30.58
C GLN A 31 -1.20 -18.78 31.00
N GLY A 32 -0.25 -18.16 30.29
CA GLY A 32 1.18 -18.20 30.63
C GLY A 32 1.49 -17.59 32.00
N ASP A 33 0.90 -16.43 32.32
CA ASP A 33 1.04 -15.79 33.64
C ASP A 33 0.53 -16.70 34.77
N ARG A 34 -0.67 -17.26 34.60
CA ARG A 34 -1.27 -18.15 35.60
C ARG A 34 -0.46 -19.42 35.80
N PHE A 35 0.13 -19.95 34.74
CA PHE A 35 1.03 -21.09 34.83
C PHE A 35 2.28 -20.76 35.64
N ARG A 36 2.92 -19.60 35.37
CA ARG A 36 4.09 -19.13 36.13
C ARG A 36 3.77 -18.85 37.59
N GLU A 37 2.67 -18.16 37.86
CA GLU A 37 2.19 -17.83 39.21
C GLU A 37 1.90 -19.11 40.01
N SER A 38 1.24 -20.11 39.39
CA SER A 38 0.97 -21.39 40.04
C SER A 38 2.25 -22.13 40.39
N LYS A 39 3.24 -22.12 39.49
CA LYS A 39 4.55 -22.73 39.71
C LYS A 39 5.33 -22.03 40.83
N GLU A 40 5.37 -20.70 40.82
CA GLU A 40 6.05 -19.90 41.87
C GLU A 40 5.38 -20.10 43.24
N LYS A 41 4.04 -20.15 43.28
CA LYS A 41 3.27 -20.46 44.50
C LYS A 41 3.61 -21.86 45.02
N LEU A 42 3.70 -22.86 44.14
CA LEU A 42 4.11 -24.22 44.49
C LEU A 42 5.52 -24.24 45.07
N GLU A 43 6.49 -23.66 44.37
CA GLU A 43 7.90 -23.62 44.81
C GLU A 43 8.05 -22.93 46.18
N THR A 44 7.36 -21.80 46.37
CA THR A 44 7.34 -21.07 47.64
C THR A 44 6.71 -21.90 48.76
N SER A 45 5.61 -22.59 48.47
CA SER A 45 4.92 -23.46 49.43
C SER A 45 5.79 -24.64 49.85
N LEU A 46 6.46 -25.30 48.88
CA LEU A 46 7.37 -26.41 49.16
C LEU A 46 8.56 -25.95 50.02
N LYS A 47 9.19 -24.82 49.68
CA LYS A 47 10.28 -24.22 50.48
C LYS A 47 9.82 -23.89 51.91
N SER A 48 8.62 -23.33 52.07
CA SER A 48 8.07 -23.02 53.39
C SER A 48 7.80 -24.28 54.21
N ILE A 49 7.25 -25.33 53.59
CA ILE A 49 7.04 -26.63 54.23
C ILE A 49 8.38 -27.21 54.68
N GLU A 50 9.38 -27.23 53.81
CA GLU A 50 10.71 -27.73 54.13
C GLU A 50 11.35 -26.96 55.29
N ALA A 51 11.32 -25.62 55.24
CA ALA A 51 11.86 -24.77 56.29
C ALA A 51 11.16 -25.01 57.65
N PHE A 52 9.83 -25.13 57.66
CA PHE A 52 9.08 -25.43 58.88
C PHE A 52 9.52 -26.76 59.48
N TYR A 53 9.58 -27.83 58.68
CA TYR A 53 9.96 -29.16 59.18
C TYR A 53 11.46 -29.29 59.51
N ALA A 54 12.31 -28.40 59.00
CA ALA A 54 13.71 -28.29 59.43
C ALA A 54 13.87 -27.49 60.74
N SER A 55 12.84 -26.75 61.17
CA SER A 55 12.90 -25.89 62.36
C SER A 55 12.69 -26.65 63.68
N PRO A 56 13.13 -26.09 64.82
CA PRO A 56 12.86 -26.66 66.15
C PRO A 56 11.39 -26.67 66.56
N GLN A 57 10.53 -25.92 65.85
CA GLN A 57 9.10 -25.81 66.13
C GLN A 57 8.30 -27.00 65.60
N ALA A 58 8.86 -27.76 64.65
CA ALA A 58 8.19 -28.93 64.10
C ALA A 58 8.14 -30.09 65.12
N PRO A 59 7.07 -30.91 65.10
CA PRO A 59 7.01 -32.13 65.90
C PRO A 59 8.27 -32.99 65.68
N ARG A 60 8.76 -33.65 66.73
CA ARG A 60 9.92 -34.54 66.62
C ARG A 60 9.58 -35.74 65.74
N HIS A 61 10.56 -36.17 64.95
CA HIS A 61 10.44 -37.41 64.18
C HIS A 61 10.47 -38.60 65.15
N ALA A 62 9.43 -39.43 65.14
CA ALA A 62 9.28 -40.55 66.05
C ALA A 62 9.11 -41.84 65.23
N GLY A 63 10.22 -42.53 64.92
CA GLY A 63 10.19 -43.84 64.28
C GLY A 63 10.21 -43.83 62.73
N PRO A 64 9.65 -44.84 62.06
CA PRO A 64 9.73 -45.04 60.59
C PRO A 64 9.06 -43.92 59.77
N PRO A 65 9.25 -43.86 58.43
CA PRO A 65 8.78 -42.79 57.55
C PRO A 65 7.26 -42.52 57.54
N ASP A 66 6.46 -43.34 58.20
CA ASP A 66 5.01 -43.16 58.37
C ASP A 66 4.62 -42.63 59.76
N CYS A 67 5.57 -42.02 60.48
CA CYS A 67 5.24 -41.33 61.72
C CYS A 67 4.33 -40.11 61.46
N GLY A 68 3.57 -39.69 62.49
CA GLY A 68 2.58 -38.60 62.37
C GLY A 68 3.15 -37.29 61.80
N ARG A 69 4.41 -36.96 62.12
CA ARG A 69 5.14 -35.82 61.54
C ARG A 69 5.30 -35.97 60.03
N CYS A 70 5.80 -37.12 59.57
CA CYS A 70 6.02 -37.39 58.15
C CYS A 70 4.72 -37.43 57.36
N ASN A 71 3.67 -38.03 57.91
CA ASN A 71 2.34 -38.03 57.27
C ASN A 71 1.76 -36.62 57.15
N THR A 72 1.95 -35.77 58.16
CA THR A 72 1.52 -34.35 58.09
C THR A 72 2.35 -33.58 57.06
N LYS A 73 3.67 -33.85 56.95
CA LYS A 73 4.51 -33.26 55.89
C LYS A 73 4.03 -33.70 54.50
N LYS A 74 3.85 -35.01 54.28
CA LYS A 74 3.35 -35.60 53.02
C LYS A 74 2.02 -34.95 52.61
N ARG A 75 1.08 -34.79 53.55
CA ARG A 75 -0.21 -34.14 53.31
C ARG A 75 -0.08 -32.68 52.86
N ARG A 76 0.73 -31.87 53.55
CA ARG A 76 0.97 -30.47 53.17
C ARG A 76 1.63 -30.34 51.80
N VAL A 77 2.53 -31.27 51.45
CA VAL A 77 3.13 -31.33 50.11
C VAL A 77 2.06 -31.67 49.07
N ALA A 78 1.21 -32.66 49.34
CA ALA A 78 0.12 -33.02 48.44
C ALA A 78 -0.88 -31.87 48.25
N GLU A 79 -1.24 -31.16 49.31
CA GLU A 79 -2.09 -29.95 49.25
C GLU A 79 -1.46 -28.86 48.36
N ALA A 80 -0.16 -28.64 48.46
CA ALA A 80 0.53 -27.67 47.60
C ALA A 80 0.48 -28.06 46.10
N TYR A 81 0.64 -29.36 45.79
CA TYR A 81 0.49 -29.87 44.42
C TYR A 81 -0.97 -29.84 43.94
N TYR A 82 -1.93 -30.14 44.82
CA TYR A 82 -3.36 -30.06 44.52
C TYR A 82 -3.72 -28.64 44.07
N GLU A 83 -3.32 -27.63 44.86
CA GLU A 83 -3.50 -26.22 44.51
C GLU A 83 -2.85 -25.84 43.16
N CYS A 84 -1.67 -26.37 42.87
CA CYS A 84 -0.97 -26.10 41.62
C CYS A 84 -1.71 -26.65 40.39
N TYR A 85 -2.23 -27.88 40.48
CA TYR A 85 -2.89 -28.56 39.35
C TYR A 85 -4.37 -28.21 39.21
N LEU A 86 -5.08 -28.04 40.33
CA LEU A 86 -6.53 -27.99 40.39
C LEU A 86 -7.12 -26.66 40.84
N SER A 87 -6.32 -25.61 41.04
CA SER A 87 -6.81 -24.26 41.32
C SER A 87 -7.96 -23.84 40.37
N ASP A 88 -8.97 -23.18 40.94
CA ASP A 88 -10.14 -22.64 40.22
C ASP A 88 -9.86 -21.27 39.55
N ALA A 89 -8.58 -20.91 39.35
CA ALA A 89 -8.23 -19.69 38.64
C ALA A 89 -8.82 -19.68 37.22
N SER A 90 -9.48 -18.58 36.86
CA SER A 90 -10.01 -18.38 35.51
C SER A 90 -8.89 -18.34 34.47
N GLY A 91 -9.13 -18.92 33.30
CA GLY A 91 -8.20 -18.84 32.17
C GLY A 91 -6.99 -19.77 32.32
N ARG A 92 -7.14 -20.90 33.01
CA ARG A 92 -6.13 -21.97 32.94
C ARG A 92 -6.30 -22.78 31.65
N TRP A 93 -5.23 -23.43 31.23
CA TRP A 93 -5.25 -24.29 30.04
C TRP A 93 -6.20 -25.49 30.23
N ASP A 94 -6.39 -25.95 31.46
CA ASP A 94 -7.25 -27.08 31.83
C ASP A 94 -8.69 -26.68 32.19
N SER A 95 -9.04 -25.39 32.15
CA SER A 95 -10.37 -24.91 32.55
C SER A 95 -11.52 -25.55 31.74
N ASN A 96 -11.25 -25.94 30.49
CA ASN A 96 -12.23 -26.56 29.59
C ASN A 96 -12.03 -28.08 29.46
N LEU A 97 -11.26 -28.71 30.37
CA LEU A 97 -10.98 -30.15 30.36
C LEU A 97 -11.57 -30.80 31.63
N PRO A 98 -12.91 -30.98 31.70
CA PRO A 98 -13.57 -31.51 32.90
C PRO A 98 -13.09 -32.93 33.26
N GLU A 99 -12.84 -33.78 32.26
CA GLU A 99 -12.37 -35.16 32.46
C GLU A 99 -10.98 -35.17 33.12
N TYR A 100 -10.08 -34.29 32.69
CA TYR A 100 -8.77 -34.12 33.33
C TYR A 100 -8.91 -33.70 34.79
N ARG A 101 -9.75 -32.71 35.08
CA ARG A 101 -9.93 -32.20 36.45
C ARG A 101 -10.54 -33.26 37.36
N GLU A 102 -11.50 -34.04 36.87
CA GLU A 102 -12.10 -35.14 37.61
C GLU A 102 -11.10 -36.25 37.91
N GLU A 103 -10.36 -36.71 36.90
CA GLU A 103 -9.36 -37.76 37.05
C GLU A 103 -8.20 -37.32 37.96
N MET A 104 -7.79 -36.05 37.87
CA MET A 104 -6.80 -35.47 38.77
C MET A 104 -7.30 -35.45 40.22
N ARG A 105 -8.56 -35.02 40.47
CA ARG A 105 -9.18 -35.06 41.80
C ARG A 105 -9.24 -36.49 42.35
N ARG A 106 -9.57 -37.46 41.50
CA ARG A 106 -9.61 -38.88 41.85
C ARG A 106 -8.23 -39.38 42.31
N LYS A 107 -7.15 -39.04 41.58
CA LYS A 107 -5.77 -39.39 41.95
C LYS A 107 -5.32 -38.77 43.28
N PHE A 108 -5.73 -37.55 43.58
CA PHE A 108 -5.45 -36.94 44.89
C PHE A 108 -6.25 -37.55 46.06
N SER A 109 -7.37 -38.22 45.78
CA SER A 109 -8.31 -38.74 46.78
C SER A 109 -8.19 -40.27 46.98
N GLN A 110 -7.11 -40.90 46.50
CA GLN A 110 -6.91 -42.34 46.65
C GLN A 110 -6.77 -42.76 48.13
N PRO A 111 -7.33 -43.92 48.54
CA PRO A 111 -7.23 -44.42 49.92
C PRO A 111 -5.79 -44.61 50.41
N GLU A 112 -4.89 -45.00 49.51
CA GLU A 112 -3.46 -45.20 49.77
C GLU A 112 -2.68 -43.87 49.87
N GLY A 113 -3.34 -42.75 49.56
CA GLY A 113 -2.77 -41.42 49.46
C GLY A 113 -2.25 -41.08 48.05
N PRO A 114 -2.02 -39.79 47.78
CA PRO A 114 -1.63 -39.30 46.45
C PRO A 114 -0.25 -39.81 46.03
N GLN A 115 -0.19 -40.51 44.90
CA GLN A 115 1.05 -40.92 44.24
C GLN A 115 1.51 -39.82 43.26
N LEU A 116 2.53 -39.06 43.63
CA LEU A 116 2.97 -37.88 42.87
C LEU A 116 3.43 -38.26 41.45
N GLU A 117 4.10 -39.39 41.28
CA GLU A 117 4.56 -39.89 39.99
C GLU A 117 3.39 -40.09 39.01
N GLU A 118 2.28 -40.66 39.47
CA GLU A 118 1.08 -40.85 38.65
C GLU A 118 0.38 -39.53 38.33
N ILE A 119 0.34 -38.60 39.31
CA ILE A 119 -0.23 -37.26 39.15
C ILE A 119 0.57 -36.50 38.08
N HIS A 120 1.90 -36.54 38.17
CA HIS A 120 2.80 -35.93 37.19
C HIS A 120 2.63 -36.57 35.81
N ALA A 121 2.53 -37.90 35.72
CA ALA A 121 2.33 -38.60 34.47
C ALA A 121 1.01 -38.20 33.78
N LEU A 122 -0.08 -38.10 34.54
CA LEU A 122 -1.37 -37.62 34.03
C LEU A 122 -1.29 -36.17 33.53
N PHE A 123 -0.68 -35.27 34.33
CA PHE A 123 -0.47 -33.89 33.90
C PHE A 123 0.33 -33.82 32.59
N GLN A 124 1.45 -34.54 32.51
CA GLN A 124 2.32 -34.50 31.34
C GLN A 124 1.63 -35.05 30.09
N SER A 125 0.91 -36.17 30.20
CA SER A 125 0.22 -36.77 29.05
C SER A 125 -0.90 -35.87 28.53
N THR A 126 -1.76 -35.36 29.42
CA THR A 126 -2.85 -34.46 29.03
C THR A 126 -2.32 -33.12 28.50
N PHE A 127 -1.29 -32.55 29.13
CA PHE A 127 -0.71 -31.28 28.68
C PHE A 127 -0.05 -31.41 27.30
N ARG A 128 0.63 -32.52 27.03
CA ARG A 128 1.20 -32.80 25.69
C ARG A 128 0.11 -32.91 24.63
N GLU A 129 -1.00 -33.59 24.93
CA GLU A 129 -2.13 -33.69 24.01
C GLU A 129 -2.76 -32.31 23.75
N TYR A 130 -2.95 -31.51 24.80
CA TYR A 130 -3.40 -30.13 24.69
C TYR A 130 -2.49 -29.29 23.78
N LEU A 131 -1.17 -29.38 23.95
CA LEU A 131 -0.20 -28.65 23.11
C LEU A 131 -0.29 -29.07 21.64
N LYS A 132 -0.42 -30.37 21.36
CA LYS A 132 -0.60 -30.85 19.98
C LYS A 132 -1.84 -30.26 19.32
N GLN A 133 -2.95 -30.22 20.04
CA GLN A 133 -4.23 -29.75 19.50
C GLN A 133 -4.30 -28.22 19.37
N ILE A 134 -3.77 -27.47 20.34
CA ILE A 134 -3.97 -26.02 20.41
C ILE A 134 -2.82 -25.23 19.80
N LEU A 135 -1.58 -25.66 20.02
CA LEU A 135 -0.38 -24.94 19.59
C LEU A 135 0.18 -25.47 18.28
N LEU A 136 0.27 -26.80 18.14
CA LEU A 136 0.99 -27.46 17.05
C LEU A 136 0.09 -27.89 15.89
N ALA A 137 -1.23 -27.83 16.05
CA ALA A 137 -2.15 -28.13 14.96
C ALA A 137 -1.95 -27.16 13.78
N PRO A 138 -1.75 -27.69 12.54
CA PRO A 138 -1.73 -26.89 11.33
C PRO A 138 -3.04 -26.12 11.14
N LYS A 139 -2.95 -24.88 10.66
CA LYS A 139 -4.10 -24.03 10.34
C LYS A 139 -4.10 -23.66 8.87
N ALA A 140 -5.28 -23.42 8.31
CA ALA A 140 -5.43 -22.98 6.92
C ALA A 140 -4.71 -21.66 6.61
N THR A 141 -4.46 -20.84 7.64
CA THR A 141 -3.74 -19.55 7.53
C THR A 141 -2.23 -19.68 7.66
N ASP A 142 -1.70 -20.86 8.00
CA ASP A 142 -0.27 -21.06 8.19
C ASP A 142 0.44 -21.15 6.84
N ASN A 143 1.60 -20.49 6.73
CA ASN A 143 2.47 -20.65 5.57
C ASN A 143 3.26 -21.97 5.64
N SER A 144 4.01 -22.28 4.58
CA SER A 144 4.79 -23.53 4.48
C SER A 144 5.77 -23.72 5.64
N ASP A 145 6.50 -22.67 6.03
CA ASP A 145 7.49 -22.73 7.10
C ASP A 145 6.82 -22.99 8.46
N ILE A 146 5.71 -22.28 8.72
CA ILE A 146 4.90 -22.43 9.94
C ILE A 146 4.37 -23.85 10.07
N ASN A 147 3.80 -24.39 8.99
CA ASN A 147 3.33 -25.77 8.96
C ASN A 147 4.47 -26.75 9.20
N SER A 148 5.64 -26.52 8.59
CA SER A 148 6.78 -27.43 8.71
C SER A 148 7.28 -27.55 10.16
N TYR A 149 7.54 -26.44 10.85
CA TYR A 149 8.05 -26.53 12.23
C TYR A 149 6.97 -27.01 13.22
N LYS A 150 5.69 -26.77 12.94
CA LYS A 150 4.58 -27.31 13.75
C LYS A 150 4.50 -28.83 13.67
N ILE A 151 4.59 -29.39 12.46
CA ILE A 151 4.60 -30.84 12.22
C ILE A 151 5.81 -31.47 12.91
N ILE A 152 7.00 -30.89 12.75
CA ILE A 152 8.22 -31.40 13.41
C ILE A 152 8.07 -31.36 14.93
N ALA A 153 7.56 -30.26 15.50
CA ALA A 153 7.35 -30.17 16.94
C ALA A 153 6.32 -31.20 17.44
N ALA A 154 5.26 -31.47 16.69
CA ALA A 154 4.26 -32.49 17.04
C ALA A 154 4.88 -33.90 17.05
N ASP A 155 5.66 -34.23 16.01
CA ASP A 155 6.39 -35.50 15.90
C ASP A 155 7.41 -35.67 17.05
N LEU A 156 8.14 -34.62 17.43
CA LEU A 156 9.04 -34.67 18.59
C LEU A 156 8.30 -34.98 19.90
N LEU A 157 7.08 -34.47 20.10
CA LEU A 157 6.26 -34.84 21.26
C LEU A 157 5.83 -36.31 21.21
N GLU A 158 5.47 -36.83 20.04
CA GLU A 158 5.09 -38.23 19.85
C GLU A 158 6.26 -39.20 20.09
N GLN A 159 7.47 -38.79 19.73
CA GLN A 159 8.71 -39.52 20.03
C GLN A 159 9.11 -39.46 21.51
N GLY A 160 8.33 -38.79 22.36
CA GLY A 160 8.55 -38.73 23.80
C GLY A 160 9.62 -37.72 24.23
N LYS A 161 10.06 -36.81 23.34
CA LYS A 161 11.02 -35.74 23.70
C LYS A 161 10.47 -34.86 24.82
N ALA A 162 11.37 -34.31 25.63
CA ALA A 162 10.99 -33.49 26.77
C ALA A 162 10.21 -32.25 26.31
N THR A 163 9.07 -31.96 26.97
CA THR A 163 8.15 -30.90 26.51
C THR A 163 8.82 -29.54 26.43
N ASN A 164 9.76 -29.22 27.33
CA ASN A 164 10.52 -27.97 27.30
C ASN A 164 11.43 -27.86 26.06
N GLU A 165 12.11 -28.94 25.67
CA GLU A 165 12.98 -28.97 24.48
C GLU A 165 12.16 -28.74 23.20
N VAL A 166 10.97 -29.36 23.13
CA VAL A 166 10.08 -29.17 21.98
C VAL A 166 9.53 -27.75 21.91
N LEU A 167 9.14 -27.17 23.05
CA LEU A 167 8.67 -25.79 23.09
C LEU A 167 9.78 -24.79 22.75
N GLU A 168 11.03 -25.06 23.14
CA GLU A 168 12.19 -24.25 22.79
C GLU A 168 12.51 -24.33 21.28
N TYR A 169 12.44 -25.53 20.69
CA TYR A 169 12.53 -25.72 19.25
C TYR A 169 11.43 -24.94 18.50
N TYR A 170 10.18 -25.08 18.95
CA TYR A 170 9.03 -24.38 18.37
C TYR A 170 9.21 -22.87 18.44
N HIS A 171 9.57 -22.33 19.60
CA HIS A 171 9.77 -20.91 19.81
C HIS A 171 10.92 -20.36 18.96
N THR A 172 12.04 -21.07 18.89
CA THR A 172 13.20 -20.67 18.08
C THR A 172 12.86 -20.68 16.58
N SER A 173 12.20 -21.74 16.11
CA SER A 173 11.72 -21.83 14.73
C SER A 173 10.74 -20.70 14.38
N GLN A 174 9.82 -20.38 15.29
CA GLN A 174 8.88 -19.28 15.13
C GLN A 174 9.61 -17.94 15.00
N LEU A 175 10.58 -17.65 15.87
CA LEU A 175 11.37 -16.42 15.81
C LEU A 175 12.17 -16.31 14.51
N ASN A 176 12.76 -17.42 14.04
CA ASN A 176 13.54 -17.45 12.80
C ASN A 176 12.67 -17.26 11.55
N SER A 177 11.39 -17.63 11.60
CA SER A 177 10.43 -17.43 10.51
C SER A 177 9.89 -15.99 10.42
N CYS A 178 10.14 -15.16 11.43
CA CYS A 178 9.62 -13.79 11.51
C CYS A 178 10.70 -12.76 11.16
N ASN A 179 10.28 -11.56 10.72
CA ASN A 179 11.22 -10.44 10.60
C ASN A 179 11.75 -10.00 11.99
N GLN A 180 12.89 -9.30 12.02
CA GLN A 180 13.57 -8.92 13.26
C GLN A 180 12.69 -8.09 14.22
N SER A 181 11.82 -7.22 13.70
CA SER A 181 10.93 -6.40 14.52
C SER A 181 9.87 -7.27 15.22
N THR A 182 9.25 -8.19 14.47
CA THR A 182 8.29 -9.16 15.00
C THR A 182 8.95 -10.12 15.99
N ALA A 183 10.17 -10.58 15.72
CA ALA A 183 10.91 -11.42 16.66
C ALA A 183 11.19 -10.68 17.99
N SER A 184 11.56 -9.39 17.93
CA SER A 184 11.80 -8.58 19.12
C SER A 184 10.54 -8.38 19.97
N ILE A 185 9.38 -8.10 19.36
CA ILE A 185 8.14 -7.95 20.14
C ILE A 185 7.70 -9.28 20.78
N ILE A 186 7.82 -10.41 20.07
CA ILE A 186 7.49 -11.74 20.63
C ILE A 186 8.33 -12.02 21.87
N ARG A 187 9.64 -11.76 21.81
CA ARG A 187 10.54 -11.91 22.98
C ARG A 187 10.10 -11.00 24.14
N ALA A 188 9.87 -9.72 23.88
CA ALA A 188 9.44 -8.77 24.89
C ALA A 188 8.11 -9.17 25.55
N LEU A 189 7.15 -9.68 24.77
CA LEU A 189 5.88 -10.17 25.30
C LEU A 189 6.04 -11.43 26.15
N ASN A 190 6.91 -12.36 25.76
CA ASN A 190 7.20 -13.56 26.54
C ASN A 190 7.88 -13.24 27.87
N ASP A 191 8.74 -12.22 27.89
CA ASP A 191 9.44 -11.74 29.09
C ASP A 191 8.55 -10.88 30.01
N SER A 192 7.46 -10.32 29.47
CA SER A 192 6.51 -9.51 30.23
C SER A 192 5.70 -10.32 31.24
N LYS A 193 5.51 -9.76 32.43
CA LYS A 193 4.79 -10.38 33.55
C LYS A 193 3.51 -9.64 33.92
N THR A 194 3.39 -8.37 33.52
CA THR A 194 2.24 -7.54 33.90
C THR A 194 1.51 -6.95 32.69
N PRO A 195 0.20 -6.69 32.81
CA PRO A 195 -0.55 -5.98 31.76
C PRO A 195 0.04 -4.60 31.43
N ARG A 196 0.62 -3.92 32.42
CA ARG A 196 1.27 -2.62 32.22
C ARG A 196 2.53 -2.72 31.37
N GLU A 197 3.38 -3.72 31.60
CA GLU A 197 4.56 -3.96 30.74
C GLU A 197 4.14 -4.27 29.30
N ARG A 198 3.10 -5.10 29.12
CA ARG A 198 2.55 -5.42 27.79
C ARG A 198 2.01 -4.18 27.08
N ALA A 199 1.27 -3.33 27.79
CA ALA A 199 0.79 -2.07 27.24
C ALA A 199 1.94 -1.21 26.71
N GLN A 200 3.05 -1.08 27.46
CA GLN A 200 4.23 -0.34 26.99
C GLN A 200 4.87 -0.99 25.75
N ILE A 201 4.91 -2.31 25.69
CA ILE A 201 5.39 -3.04 24.51
C ILE A 201 4.50 -2.72 23.30
N TYR A 202 3.18 -2.81 23.42
CA TYR A 202 2.24 -2.49 22.34
C TYR A 202 2.32 -1.03 21.89
N ILE A 203 2.47 -0.08 22.83
CA ILE A 203 2.66 1.34 22.52
C ILE A 203 3.96 1.52 21.73
N SER A 204 5.06 0.94 22.20
CA SER A 204 6.35 1.07 21.54
C SER A 204 6.35 0.47 20.13
N PHE A 205 5.61 -0.61 19.91
CA PHE A 205 5.57 -1.29 18.62
C PHE A 205 4.57 -0.67 17.63
N TYR A 206 3.32 -0.43 18.05
CA TYR A 206 2.27 0.04 17.14
C TYR A 206 2.16 1.57 17.07
N CYS A 207 2.48 2.26 18.17
CA CYS A 207 2.09 3.66 18.37
C CYS A 207 3.28 4.63 18.38
N THR A 208 4.51 4.16 18.23
CA THR A 208 5.68 5.05 18.16
C THR A 208 5.58 5.94 16.91
N PRO A 209 5.58 7.28 17.06
CA PRO A 209 5.56 8.19 15.93
C PRO A 209 6.85 8.11 15.12
N SER A 210 6.72 8.09 13.80
CA SER A 210 7.82 8.23 12.85
C SER A 210 7.95 9.68 12.40
N SER A 211 9.15 10.08 11.97
CA SER A 211 9.38 11.37 11.32
C SER A 211 8.59 11.51 10.01
N THR A 212 8.30 10.39 9.34
CA THR A 212 7.52 10.31 8.10
C THR A 212 6.01 10.29 8.31
N ASP A 213 5.53 10.26 9.55
CA ASP A 213 4.09 10.22 9.82
C ASP A 213 3.42 11.56 9.50
N THR A 214 2.30 11.49 8.78
CA THR A 214 1.36 12.61 8.62
C THR A 214 0.74 13.01 9.96
N PRO A 215 0.22 14.25 10.11
CA PRO A 215 -0.48 14.67 11.32
C PRO A 215 -1.64 13.73 11.70
N GLN A 216 -2.38 13.21 10.72
CA GLN A 216 -3.45 12.26 10.94
C GLN A 216 -2.94 10.92 11.52
N GLN A 217 -1.83 10.39 10.98
CA GLN A 217 -1.21 9.17 11.50
C GLN A 217 -0.72 9.34 12.94
N LYS A 218 -0.12 10.50 13.26
CA LYS A 218 0.30 10.82 14.64
C LYS A 218 -0.88 10.85 15.60
N ASN A 219 -2.01 11.46 15.20
CA ASN A 219 -3.22 11.49 16.02
C ASN A 219 -3.81 10.10 16.25
N ILE A 220 -3.84 9.24 15.22
CA ILE A 220 -4.29 7.84 15.32
C ILE A 220 -3.40 7.08 16.30
N LYS A 221 -2.07 7.13 16.11
CA LYS A 221 -1.11 6.48 17.01
C LYS A 221 -1.27 6.94 18.46
N GLN A 222 -1.43 8.25 18.69
CA GLN A 222 -1.65 8.79 20.03
C GLN A 222 -2.98 8.32 20.64
N LYS A 223 -4.05 8.22 19.85
CA LYS A 223 -5.33 7.70 20.32
C LYS A 223 -5.21 6.25 20.80
N TYR A 224 -4.61 5.37 19.99
CA TYR A 224 -4.46 3.96 20.36
C TYR A 224 -3.43 3.74 21.47
N ALA A 225 -2.40 4.57 21.56
CA ALA A 225 -1.49 4.57 22.70
C ALA A 225 -2.23 4.78 24.03
N ARG A 226 -3.15 5.75 24.08
CA ARG A 226 -3.97 6.01 25.28
C ARG A 226 -4.87 4.85 25.66
N LEU A 227 -5.40 4.09 24.69
CA LEU A 227 -6.20 2.89 24.98
C LEU A 227 -5.35 1.80 25.64
N PHE A 228 -4.13 1.59 25.15
CA PHE A 228 -3.17 0.70 25.80
C PHE A 228 -2.75 1.20 27.20
N GLU A 229 -2.53 2.51 27.38
CA GLU A 229 -2.24 3.10 28.71
C GLU A 229 -3.37 2.86 29.72
N GLN A 230 -4.61 2.82 29.25
CA GLN A 230 -5.81 2.47 30.04
C GLN A 230 -5.93 0.96 30.31
N LEU A 231 -4.97 0.15 29.87
CA LEU A 231 -4.93 -1.31 30.02
C LEU A 231 -6.10 -2.01 29.34
N ILE A 232 -6.61 -1.45 28.25
CA ILE A 232 -7.57 -2.13 27.40
C ILE A 232 -6.86 -3.32 26.71
N PRO A 233 -7.47 -4.52 26.66
CA PRO A 233 -6.88 -5.70 26.04
C PRO A 233 -6.43 -5.44 24.59
N HIS A 234 -5.28 -6.02 24.21
CA HIS A 234 -4.72 -5.90 22.87
C HIS A 234 -5.73 -6.21 21.78
N ASP A 235 -6.43 -7.33 21.92
CA ASP A 235 -7.33 -7.81 20.87
C ASP A 235 -8.52 -6.86 20.67
N ASP A 236 -8.99 -6.20 21.75
CA ASP A 236 -10.05 -5.19 21.69
C ASP A 236 -9.55 -3.89 21.01
N VAL A 237 -8.33 -3.45 21.35
CA VAL A 237 -7.73 -2.25 20.75
C VAL A 237 -7.51 -2.44 19.26
N ILE A 238 -6.96 -3.60 18.84
CA ILE A 238 -6.74 -3.91 17.43
C ILE A 238 -8.06 -4.08 16.68
N ALA A 239 -9.08 -4.72 17.27
CA ALA A 239 -10.41 -4.81 16.66
C ALA A 239 -11.04 -3.44 16.45
N ALA A 240 -10.95 -2.54 17.44
CA ALA A 240 -11.41 -1.16 17.32
C ALA A 240 -10.65 -0.40 16.22
N TRP A 241 -9.34 -0.63 16.10
CA TRP A 241 -8.51 -0.04 15.04
C TRP A 241 -8.93 -0.54 13.66
N HIS A 242 -9.09 -1.84 13.47
CA HIS A 242 -9.52 -2.41 12.20
C HIS A 242 -10.89 -1.87 11.77
N LYS A 243 -11.83 -1.73 12.71
CA LYS A 243 -13.15 -1.16 12.44
C LYS A 243 -13.07 0.30 11.98
N GLU A 244 -12.25 1.11 12.62
CA GLU A 244 -12.05 2.52 12.24
C GLU A 244 -11.34 2.66 10.89
N ALA A 245 -10.34 1.81 10.63
CA ALA A 245 -9.65 1.76 9.35
C ALA A 245 -10.61 1.38 8.21
N ALA A 246 -11.46 0.37 8.42
CA ALA A 246 -12.48 -0.04 7.47
C ALA A 246 -13.47 1.10 7.17
N ALA A 247 -14.01 1.76 8.22
CA ALA A 247 -14.92 2.89 8.05
C ALA A 247 -14.26 4.08 7.32
N SER A 248 -12.99 4.37 7.62
CA SER A 248 -12.24 5.41 6.90
C SER A 248 -12.04 5.06 5.42
N GLN A 249 -11.76 3.79 5.11
CA GLN A 249 -11.58 3.34 3.74
C GLN A 249 -12.90 3.37 2.96
N GLU A 250 -14.00 2.93 3.56
CA GLU A 250 -15.34 3.02 2.98
C GLU A 250 -15.71 4.47 2.65
N SER A 251 -15.44 5.40 3.58
CA SER A 251 -15.67 6.83 3.36
C SER A 251 -14.83 7.39 2.19
N LYS A 252 -13.55 7.02 2.10
CA LYS A 252 -12.69 7.43 0.96
C LYS A 252 -13.18 6.88 -0.37
N VAL A 253 -13.61 5.62 -0.39
CA VAL A 253 -14.17 5.00 -1.60
C VAL A 253 -15.46 5.69 -2.01
N ALA A 254 -16.32 6.07 -1.06
CA ALA A 254 -17.53 6.83 -1.35
C ALA A 254 -17.23 8.22 -1.93
N ASP A 255 -16.27 8.96 -1.36
CA ASP A 255 -15.83 10.27 -1.87
C ASP A 255 -15.29 10.17 -3.31
N LEU A 256 -14.40 9.21 -3.56
CA LEU A 256 -13.83 8.98 -4.89
C LEU A 256 -14.90 8.59 -5.92
N ARG A 257 -15.89 7.78 -5.53
CA ARG A 257 -17.03 7.46 -6.39
C ARG A 257 -17.88 8.69 -6.71
N GLY A 258 -18.10 9.58 -5.73
CA GLY A 258 -18.79 10.85 -5.95
C GLY A 258 -18.06 11.73 -6.98
N ARG A 259 -16.75 11.93 -6.80
CA ARG A 259 -15.94 12.71 -7.75
C ARG A 259 -15.92 12.10 -9.16
N LEU A 260 -15.86 10.77 -9.25
CA LEU A 260 -15.92 10.09 -10.54
C LEU A 260 -17.25 10.37 -11.26
N GLN A 261 -18.37 10.35 -10.52
CA GLN A 261 -19.68 10.66 -11.09
C GLN A 261 -19.75 12.13 -11.56
N GLU A 262 -19.21 13.07 -10.79
CA GLU A 262 -19.14 14.48 -11.17
C GLU A 262 -18.33 14.68 -12.47
N LEU A 263 -17.17 14.02 -12.58
CA LEU A 263 -16.34 14.08 -13.78
C LEU A 263 -17.06 13.48 -15.00
N GLN A 264 -17.76 12.36 -14.83
CA GLN A 264 -18.55 11.74 -15.91
C GLN A 264 -19.71 12.63 -16.37
N MET A 265 -20.39 13.32 -15.45
CA MET A 265 -21.42 14.30 -15.79
C MET A 265 -20.81 15.50 -16.53
N GLY A 266 -19.68 16.02 -16.05
CA GLY A 266 -18.94 17.10 -16.71
C GLY A 266 -18.50 16.72 -18.13
N GLN A 267 -17.94 15.52 -18.32
CA GLN A 267 -17.55 14.99 -19.62
C GLN A 267 -18.76 14.87 -20.56
N SER A 268 -19.88 14.34 -20.06
CA SER A 268 -21.11 14.20 -20.83
C SER A 268 -21.66 15.56 -21.26
N ALA A 269 -21.64 16.56 -20.38
CA ALA A 269 -22.06 17.93 -20.68
C ALA A 269 -21.14 18.57 -21.74
N HIS A 270 -19.83 18.40 -21.60
CA HIS A 270 -18.85 18.89 -22.56
C HIS A 270 -19.04 18.27 -23.95
N LEU A 271 -19.25 16.94 -24.03
CA LEU A 271 -19.52 16.26 -25.29
C LEU A 271 -20.83 16.74 -25.94
N LYS A 272 -21.88 16.96 -25.14
CA LYS A 272 -23.15 17.54 -25.63
C LYS A 272 -22.96 18.97 -26.15
N ASP A 273 -22.18 19.81 -25.46
CA ASP A 273 -21.89 21.18 -25.92
C ASP A 273 -21.08 21.16 -27.22
N LYS A 274 -20.07 20.29 -27.31
CA LYS A 274 -19.28 20.09 -28.53
C LYS A 274 -20.16 19.65 -29.70
N ALA A 275 -21.05 18.68 -29.50
CA ALA A 275 -21.99 18.22 -30.52
C ALA A 275 -22.97 19.33 -30.96
N ARG A 276 -23.48 20.13 -30.02
CA ARG A 276 -24.34 21.28 -30.31
C ARG A 276 -23.61 22.35 -31.12
N LYS A 277 -22.35 22.67 -30.78
CA LYS A 277 -21.51 23.60 -31.54
C LYS A 277 -21.27 23.09 -32.96
N ALA A 278 -20.97 21.80 -33.14
CA ALA A 278 -20.80 21.19 -34.45
C ALA A 278 -22.09 21.23 -35.30
N ALA A 279 -23.25 20.92 -34.71
CA ALA A 279 -24.54 21.00 -35.39
C ALA A 279 -24.92 22.44 -35.80
N ASN A 280 -24.61 23.43 -34.96
CA ASN A 280 -24.81 24.84 -35.30
C ASN A 280 -23.83 25.32 -36.38
N ALA A 281 -22.61 24.80 -36.43
CA ALA A 281 -21.66 25.07 -37.51
C ALA A 281 -22.14 24.50 -38.85
N GLN A 282 -22.72 23.29 -38.86
CA GLN A 282 -23.29 22.68 -40.07
C GLN A 282 -24.56 23.39 -40.58
N ARG A 283 -25.29 24.09 -39.71
CA ARG A 283 -26.48 24.88 -40.10
C ARG A 283 -26.16 26.26 -40.68
N ARG A 284 -24.89 26.69 -40.67
CA ARG A 284 -24.45 27.88 -41.40
C ARG A 284 -24.03 27.43 -42.80
N GLU A 285 -24.78 27.83 -43.82
CA GLU A 285 -24.32 27.69 -45.21
C GLU A 285 -22.95 28.39 -45.34
N PRO A 286 -21.96 27.78 -46.01
CA PRO A 286 -20.70 28.46 -46.29
C PRO A 286 -20.99 29.62 -47.23
N SER A 287 -20.97 30.84 -46.70
CA SER A 287 -20.85 32.04 -47.53
C SER A 287 -19.58 31.88 -48.38
N PRO A 288 -19.63 32.15 -49.70
CA PRO A 288 -18.42 32.17 -50.50
C PRO A 288 -17.45 33.17 -49.88
N ARG A 289 -16.34 32.65 -49.34
CA ARG A 289 -15.22 33.47 -48.90
C ARG A 289 -14.39 33.74 -50.14
N VAL A 290 -14.40 34.99 -50.54
CA VAL A 290 -13.64 35.53 -51.65
C VAL A 290 -12.58 36.43 -51.04
N VAL A 291 -11.33 36.24 -51.42
CA VAL A 291 -10.18 37.05 -50.95
C VAL A 291 -9.45 37.62 -52.17
N SER A 292 -8.98 38.85 -52.11
CA SER A 292 -8.26 39.44 -53.25
C SER A 292 -6.88 38.81 -53.42
N CYS A 293 -6.44 38.66 -54.68
CA CYS A 293 -5.07 38.27 -54.99
C CYS A 293 -4.10 39.27 -54.35
N GLN A 294 -3.08 38.75 -53.68
CA GLN A 294 -2.20 39.59 -52.85
C GLN A 294 -1.07 40.28 -53.64
N ARG A 295 -0.89 39.94 -54.92
CA ARG A 295 0.03 40.66 -55.80
C ARG A 295 -0.40 42.11 -55.96
N GLU A 296 0.51 43.05 -55.70
CA GLU A 296 0.22 44.48 -55.82
C GLU A 296 -0.26 44.84 -57.24
N GLY A 297 -1.42 45.49 -57.33
CA GLY A 297 -2.02 45.91 -58.60
C GLY A 297 -2.88 44.86 -59.31
N CYS A 298 -3.03 43.65 -58.76
CA CYS A 298 -3.97 42.66 -59.29
C CYS A 298 -5.41 42.93 -58.82
N PRO A 299 -6.39 43.10 -59.73
CA PRO A 299 -7.79 43.33 -59.36
C PRO A 299 -8.60 42.03 -59.19
N LEU A 300 -7.96 40.86 -59.37
CA LEU A 300 -8.65 39.57 -59.36
C LEU A 300 -8.84 39.06 -57.95
N ASP A 301 -10.00 38.47 -57.72
CA ASP A 301 -10.35 37.80 -56.48
C ASP A 301 -10.18 36.28 -56.60
N VAL A 302 -9.68 35.67 -55.52
CA VAL A 302 -9.50 34.23 -55.34
C VAL A 302 -10.69 33.69 -54.53
N ASN A 303 -11.40 32.72 -55.11
CA ASN A 303 -12.45 32.02 -54.40
C ASN A 303 -11.85 30.88 -53.57
N ILE A 304 -11.79 31.07 -52.25
CA ILE A 304 -11.24 30.07 -51.32
C ILE A 304 -12.28 29.03 -50.86
N SER A 305 -13.47 29.03 -51.48
CA SER A 305 -14.58 28.13 -51.15
C SER A 305 -14.80 27.12 -52.28
N GLY A 306 -14.02 26.03 -52.28
CA GLY A 306 -14.30 24.83 -53.09
C GLY A 306 -13.62 24.74 -54.46
N VAL A 307 -12.40 25.24 -54.61
CA VAL A 307 -11.56 25.02 -55.82
C VAL A 307 -10.54 23.91 -55.53
N GLU A 308 -10.32 22.99 -56.48
CA GLU A 308 -9.36 21.87 -56.36
C GLU A 308 -7.89 22.31 -56.39
N GLU A 309 -7.59 23.51 -56.90
CA GLU A 309 -6.24 24.06 -56.97
C GLU A 309 -6.22 25.51 -56.47
N LEU A 310 -5.63 25.72 -55.29
CA LEU A 310 -5.43 27.02 -54.65
C LEU A 310 -3.92 27.31 -54.60
N ILE A 311 -3.53 28.49 -55.06
CA ILE A 311 -2.13 28.91 -55.06
C ILE A 311 -1.94 29.83 -53.86
N GLU A 312 -1.27 29.32 -52.83
CA GLU A 312 -0.98 30.07 -51.60
C GLU A 312 0.49 29.90 -51.17
N CYS A 313 0.99 30.86 -50.41
CA CYS A 313 2.32 30.71 -49.82
C CYS A 313 2.31 29.65 -48.71
N ALA A 314 3.11 28.59 -48.87
CA ALA A 314 3.16 27.48 -47.93
C ALA A 314 3.69 27.88 -46.54
N VAL A 315 4.63 28.84 -46.47
CA VAL A 315 5.15 29.35 -45.19
C VAL A 315 4.09 30.17 -44.46
N CYS A 316 3.34 31.04 -45.15
CA CYS A 316 2.23 31.80 -44.55
C CYS A 316 1.11 30.88 -44.05
N GLU A 317 0.73 29.85 -44.83
CA GLU A 317 -0.20 28.79 -44.40
C GLU A 317 0.27 28.16 -43.09
N TRP A 318 1.53 27.73 -43.06
CA TRP A 318 2.08 27.02 -41.93
C TRP A 318 2.21 27.93 -40.69
N LEU A 319 2.59 29.20 -40.87
CA LEU A 319 2.62 30.18 -39.78
C LEU A 319 1.22 30.41 -39.21
N GLU A 320 0.19 30.61 -40.04
CA GLU A 320 -1.19 30.79 -39.57
C GLU A 320 -1.71 29.55 -38.83
N ARG A 321 -1.45 28.34 -39.37
CA ARG A 321 -1.80 27.05 -38.74
C ARG A 321 -1.15 26.88 -37.36
N ASN A 322 -0.01 27.52 -37.12
CA ASN A 322 0.68 27.51 -35.82
C ASN A 322 0.38 28.75 -34.95
N GLY A 323 -0.65 29.55 -35.29
CA GLY A 323 -1.10 30.69 -34.48
C GLY A 323 -0.45 32.03 -34.83
N GLY A 324 0.20 32.12 -36.00
CA GLY A 324 0.78 33.36 -36.53
C GLY A 324 -0.30 34.39 -36.87
N ARG A 325 0.06 35.68 -36.79
CA ARG A 325 -0.88 36.79 -37.01
C ARG A 325 -0.91 37.33 -38.45
N GLY A 326 -0.02 36.85 -39.33
CA GLY A 326 0.13 37.33 -40.71
C GLY A 326 -0.96 36.90 -41.68
N GLY A 327 -1.78 35.91 -41.31
CA GLY A 327 -2.80 35.35 -42.21
C GLY A 327 -2.20 34.55 -43.37
N ARG A 328 -3.06 34.01 -44.24
CA ARG A 328 -2.68 33.32 -45.48
C ARG A 328 -2.53 34.29 -46.64
N PHE A 329 -1.63 33.94 -47.56
CA PHE A 329 -1.31 34.74 -48.74
C PHE A 329 -1.69 33.97 -50.01
N TYR A 330 -2.55 34.55 -50.86
CA TYR A 330 -3.16 33.87 -52.00
C TYR A 330 -2.86 34.56 -53.34
N TYR A 331 -2.60 33.75 -54.36
CA TYR A 331 -2.44 34.17 -55.74
C TYR A 331 -3.56 33.63 -56.62
N CYS A 332 -3.99 34.43 -57.61
CA CYS A 332 -4.99 33.98 -58.59
C CYS A 332 -4.41 33.12 -59.71
N SER A 333 -3.08 33.07 -59.86
CA SER A 333 -2.36 32.30 -60.88
C SER A 333 -0.93 32.01 -60.42
N PHE A 334 -0.30 30.99 -61.01
CA PHE A 334 1.08 30.61 -60.71
C PHE A 334 2.07 31.69 -61.16
N GLU A 335 1.81 32.33 -62.30
CA GLU A 335 2.61 33.47 -62.80
C GLU A 335 2.71 34.61 -61.78
N HIS A 336 1.62 34.93 -61.08
CA HIS A 336 1.66 35.95 -60.02
C HIS A 336 2.44 35.51 -58.79
N CYS A 337 2.47 34.21 -58.49
CA CYS A 337 3.28 33.66 -57.41
C CYS A 337 4.78 33.71 -57.77
N GLU A 338 5.15 33.39 -59.03
CA GLU A 338 6.53 33.49 -59.49
C GLU A 338 7.04 34.94 -59.54
N GLU A 339 6.19 35.88 -59.99
CA GLU A 339 6.57 37.29 -60.06
C GLU A 339 6.76 37.96 -58.69
N ASP A 340 5.95 37.58 -57.70
CA ASP A 340 5.91 38.22 -56.37
C ASP A 340 6.66 37.40 -55.30
N GLY A 341 7.01 36.14 -55.56
CA GLY A 341 7.49 35.18 -54.56
C GLY A 341 8.67 35.67 -53.74
N GLU A 342 9.76 36.09 -54.40
CA GLU A 342 10.95 36.60 -53.71
C GLU A 342 10.67 37.90 -52.91
N GLU A 343 9.82 38.79 -53.45
CA GLU A 343 9.48 40.04 -52.78
C GLU A 343 8.60 39.77 -51.54
N HIS A 344 7.60 38.90 -51.67
CA HIS A 344 6.72 38.45 -50.61
C HIS A 344 7.52 37.81 -49.46
N GLU A 345 8.43 36.89 -49.75
CA GLU A 345 9.25 36.25 -48.74
C GLU A 345 10.09 37.26 -47.93
N ASN A 346 10.73 38.20 -48.63
CA ASN A 346 11.53 39.26 -47.99
C ASN A 346 10.69 40.21 -47.11
N ARG A 347 9.42 40.43 -47.47
CA ARG A 347 8.50 41.29 -46.72
C ARG A 347 7.86 40.58 -45.52
N GLU A 348 7.38 39.36 -45.72
CA GLU A 348 6.47 38.68 -44.78
C GLU A 348 7.16 37.57 -43.96
N HIS A 349 8.29 37.00 -44.41
CA HIS A 349 8.99 35.90 -43.73
C HIS A 349 10.24 36.38 -42.97
N GLN A 350 10.11 37.45 -42.21
CA GLN A 350 11.24 37.98 -41.44
C GLN A 350 11.57 37.11 -40.22
N CYS A 351 12.83 36.70 -40.12
CA CYS A 351 13.34 35.97 -38.97
C CYS A 351 13.16 36.79 -37.67
N CYS A 352 12.73 36.15 -36.59
CA CYS A 352 12.50 36.80 -35.29
C CYS A 352 13.75 37.43 -34.67
N MET A 353 14.94 37.06 -35.16
CA MET A 353 16.22 37.62 -34.74
C MET A 353 16.61 38.91 -35.48
N GLY A 354 15.81 39.36 -36.46
CA GLY A 354 16.02 40.62 -37.19
C GLY A 354 17.44 40.74 -37.74
N ASN A 355 18.15 41.82 -37.37
CA ASN A 355 19.51 42.11 -37.81
C ASN A 355 20.58 41.09 -37.31
N ARG A 356 20.22 40.16 -36.41
CA ARG A 356 21.09 39.06 -35.96
C ARG A 356 20.81 37.76 -36.71
N CYS A 357 19.85 37.77 -37.64
CA CYS A 357 19.60 36.66 -38.54
C CYS A 357 20.84 36.41 -39.42
N THR A 358 21.21 35.15 -39.59
CA THR A 358 22.35 34.74 -40.42
C THR A 358 22.19 35.09 -41.90
N SER A 359 20.95 35.29 -42.35
CA SER A 359 20.61 35.62 -43.74
C SER A 359 20.26 37.10 -43.94
N TYR A 360 20.31 37.93 -42.89
CA TYR A 360 19.97 39.35 -43.02
C TYR A 360 20.87 40.05 -44.06
N PRO A 361 20.32 40.90 -44.97
CA PRO A 361 18.95 41.43 -45.02
C PRO A 361 17.92 40.59 -45.78
N GLU A 362 18.29 39.41 -46.28
CA GLU A 362 17.39 38.51 -47.01
C GLU A 362 16.56 37.64 -46.04
N ALA A 363 15.36 37.20 -46.47
CA ALA A 363 14.45 36.43 -45.61
C ALA A 363 14.95 35.03 -45.22
N GLY A 364 15.96 34.49 -45.90
CA GLY A 364 16.50 33.17 -45.61
C GLY A 364 17.23 32.57 -46.80
N PRO A 365 17.93 31.44 -46.62
CA PRO A 365 18.58 30.77 -47.74
C PRO A 365 17.52 30.15 -48.67
N ASN A 366 17.63 30.44 -49.98
CA ASN A 366 16.86 29.80 -51.04
C ASN A 366 17.02 28.27 -50.96
N GLU A 367 15.93 27.53 -51.22
CA GLU A 367 15.82 26.06 -51.15
C GLU A 367 16.74 25.28 -52.12
N ALA A 368 17.78 25.90 -52.69
CA ALA A 368 18.70 25.30 -53.65
C ALA A 368 19.55 24.17 -53.06
N ASP A 369 19.79 24.17 -51.74
CA ASP A 369 20.48 23.09 -51.03
C ASP A 369 19.52 22.53 -49.97
N GLY A 370 18.89 21.39 -50.25
CA GLY A 370 17.83 20.72 -49.47
C GLY A 370 18.15 20.28 -48.03
N ALA A 371 18.88 21.09 -47.26
CA ALA A 371 19.30 20.85 -45.88
C ALA A 371 18.93 21.97 -44.90
N GLN A 372 18.46 23.14 -45.35
CA GLN A 372 18.16 24.29 -44.49
C GLN A 372 16.66 24.64 -44.50
N MET A 373 15.86 23.85 -43.80
CA MET A 373 14.43 24.16 -43.58
C MET A 373 14.29 25.29 -42.54
N CYS A 374 13.42 26.26 -42.82
CA CYS A 374 12.94 27.22 -41.82
C CYS A 374 12.14 26.50 -40.70
N GLY A 375 11.87 27.19 -39.60
CA GLY A 375 11.26 26.54 -38.43
C GLY A 375 10.83 27.48 -37.31
N LEU A 376 10.17 26.93 -36.28
CA LEU A 376 9.73 27.65 -35.09
C LEU A 376 10.52 27.24 -33.84
N CYS A 377 10.56 28.15 -32.86
CA CYS A 377 10.92 27.80 -31.49
C CYS A 377 9.81 26.92 -30.86
N PRO A 378 10.10 25.68 -30.44
CA PRO A 378 9.11 24.76 -29.88
C PRO A 378 8.55 25.26 -28.54
N ASP A 379 9.43 25.79 -27.68
CA ASP A 379 9.05 26.33 -26.37
C ASP A 379 8.03 27.48 -26.51
N CYS A 380 8.23 28.36 -27.52
CA CYS A 380 7.28 29.43 -27.82
C CYS A 380 5.97 28.91 -28.39
N ARG A 381 6.02 27.92 -29.29
CA ARG A 381 4.84 27.32 -29.92
C ARG A 381 3.91 26.69 -28.89
N ASP A 382 4.45 25.97 -27.91
CA ASP A 382 3.68 25.35 -26.82
C ASP A 382 2.96 26.37 -25.92
N HIS A 383 3.30 27.65 -26.04
CA HIS A 383 2.73 28.78 -25.29
C HIS A 383 1.98 29.77 -26.20
N ASP A 384 1.50 29.31 -27.36
CA ASP A 384 0.74 30.12 -28.34
C ASP A 384 1.51 31.35 -28.85
N VAL A 385 2.84 31.26 -28.92
CA VAL A 385 3.73 32.30 -29.49
C VAL A 385 4.47 31.75 -30.70
N VAL A 386 4.33 32.41 -31.84
CA VAL A 386 5.08 32.07 -33.06
C VAL A 386 6.38 32.87 -33.11
N SER A 387 7.51 32.15 -33.04
CA SER A 387 8.85 32.73 -33.23
C SER A 387 9.55 32.01 -34.38
N TYR A 388 9.53 32.65 -35.55
CA TYR A 388 10.04 32.10 -36.81
C TYR A 388 11.55 32.30 -36.97
N PHE A 389 12.23 31.26 -37.45
CA PHE A 389 13.65 31.29 -37.83
C PHE A 389 13.78 30.84 -39.27
N CYS A 390 14.59 31.57 -40.05
CA CYS A 390 14.80 31.29 -41.47
C CYS A 390 15.48 29.94 -41.73
N SER A 391 16.23 29.40 -40.76
CA SER A 391 16.89 28.11 -40.89
C SER A 391 17.20 27.48 -39.53
N ALA A 392 17.45 26.17 -39.52
CA ALA A 392 17.93 25.46 -38.34
C ALA A 392 19.28 25.99 -37.84
N ASP A 393 20.14 26.50 -38.74
CA ASP A 393 21.43 27.10 -38.39
C ASP A 393 21.23 28.43 -37.65
N CYS A 394 20.36 29.29 -38.19
CA CYS A 394 19.99 30.54 -37.55
C CYS A 394 19.41 30.31 -36.15
N TYR A 395 18.59 29.27 -35.97
CA TYR A 395 18.10 28.86 -34.65
C TYR A 395 19.23 28.42 -33.72
N ARG A 396 20.12 27.53 -34.17
CA ARG A 396 21.22 27.03 -33.32
C ARG A 396 22.14 28.14 -32.82
N GLU A 397 22.45 29.11 -33.68
CA GLU A 397 23.33 30.23 -33.32
C GLU A 397 22.64 31.24 -32.40
N ASN A 398 21.33 31.42 -32.55
CA ASN A 398 20.60 32.49 -31.87
C ASN A 398 19.67 32.04 -30.72
N VAL A 399 19.47 30.74 -30.50
CA VAL A 399 18.49 30.22 -29.51
C VAL A 399 18.78 30.70 -28.08
N ALA A 400 20.06 30.82 -27.68
CA ALA A 400 20.42 31.32 -26.35
C ALA A 400 19.94 32.76 -26.16
N THR A 401 20.27 33.62 -27.12
CA THR A 401 19.82 35.01 -27.17
C THR A 401 18.31 35.15 -27.25
N HIS A 402 17.64 34.32 -28.07
CA HIS A 402 16.19 34.30 -28.20
C HIS A 402 15.51 33.99 -26.86
N ARG A 403 16.00 32.98 -26.14
CA ARG A 403 15.49 32.63 -24.80
C ARG A 403 15.66 33.79 -23.82
N ASP A 404 16.82 34.43 -23.83
CA ASP A 404 17.09 35.54 -22.93
C ASP A 404 16.18 36.75 -23.20
N GLU A 405 15.92 37.07 -24.47
CA GLU A 405 15.16 38.26 -24.86
C GLU A 405 13.64 38.03 -24.87
N PHE A 406 13.18 36.85 -25.31
CA PHE A 406 11.76 36.56 -25.57
C PHE A 406 11.10 35.64 -24.55
N HIS A 407 11.81 34.66 -23.99
CA HIS A 407 11.21 33.73 -23.01
C HIS A 407 11.11 34.38 -21.63
N HIS A 408 12.17 35.06 -21.17
CA HIS A 408 12.18 35.70 -19.85
C HIS A 408 11.08 36.75 -19.66
N ARG A 409 10.69 37.45 -20.73
CA ARG A 409 9.62 38.46 -20.66
C ARG A 409 8.21 37.86 -20.65
N ARG A 410 8.06 36.58 -21.03
CA ARG A 410 6.77 35.91 -21.26
C ARG A 410 6.55 34.67 -20.40
N ASP A 411 7.46 34.39 -19.46
CA ASP A 411 7.43 33.22 -18.56
C ASP A 411 7.36 31.87 -19.30
N ILE A 412 8.06 31.78 -20.44
CA ILE A 412 8.13 30.58 -21.27
C ILE A 412 9.28 29.68 -20.76
N PRO A 413 9.03 28.39 -20.43
CA PRO A 413 10.05 27.47 -19.95
C PRO A 413 11.05 27.10 -21.05
N ASN A 414 12.32 26.91 -20.67
CA ASN A 414 13.39 26.46 -21.56
C ASN A 414 13.52 24.94 -21.51
N THR A 415 12.69 24.21 -22.26
CA THR A 415 12.63 22.74 -22.14
C THR A 415 13.73 22.01 -22.91
N GLY A 416 14.44 22.71 -23.80
CA GLY A 416 15.50 22.12 -24.62
C GLY A 416 14.97 21.31 -25.81
N ALA A 417 13.69 21.48 -26.16
CA ALA A 417 13.08 20.79 -27.29
C ALA A 417 13.79 21.09 -28.63
N PRO A 418 13.84 20.11 -29.54
CA PRO A 418 14.48 20.26 -30.84
C PRO A 418 13.70 21.24 -31.73
N PHE A 419 14.43 21.94 -32.60
CA PHE A 419 13.88 22.91 -33.57
C PHE A 419 12.72 22.31 -34.37
N ASP A 420 11.59 23.02 -34.41
CA ASP A 420 10.39 22.57 -35.09
C ASP A 420 10.42 23.02 -36.55
N ARG A 421 10.75 22.08 -37.44
CA ARG A 421 10.98 22.38 -38.85
C ARG A 421 9.66 22.61 -39.59
N PHE A 422 9.71 23.44 -40.62
CA PHE A 422 8.63 23.64 -41.56
C PHE A 422 8.10 22.30 -42.10
N GLN A 423 6.78 22.19 -42.15
CA GLN A 423 6.06 21.05 -42.70
C GLN A 423 4.86 21.57 -43.48
N ALA A 424 4.89 21.42 -44.81
CA ALA A 424 3.75 21.68 -45.66
C ALA A 424 2.52 20.88 -45.20
N ALA A 425 1.33 21.41 -45.45
CA ALA A 425 0.10 20.67 -45.21
C ALA A 425 0.03 19.44 -46.15
N MET A 426 -0.65 18.37 -45.72
CA MET A 426 -0.65 17.08 -46.43
C MET A 426 -1.31 17.14 -47.82
N ASP A 427 -2.05 18.20 -48.09
CA ASP A 427 -2.80 18.51 -49.30
C ASP A 427 -2.19 19.65 -50.14
N VAL A 428 -0.99 20.12 -49.77
CA VAL A 428 -0.25 21.15 -50.52
C VAL A 428 0.87 20.51 -51.33
N GLU A 429 0.83 20.69 -52.64
CA GLU A 429 1.95 20.38 -53.54
C GLU A 429 2.88 21.61 -53.60
N ILE A 430 4.12 21.45 -53.15
CA ILE A 430 5.15 22.49 -53.27
C ILE A 430 5.67 22.45 -54.70
N VAL A 431 5.42 23.52 -55.46
CA VAL A 431 5.99 23.73 -56.79
C VAL A 431 7.21 24.63 -56.63
N SER A 432 8.38 24.11 -56.98
CA SER A 432 9.70 24.76 -56.82
C SER A 432 10.34 25.08 -58.16
#